data_AF-A0A960AC47-F1
#
_entry.id   AF-A0A960AC47-F1
#
_cell.length_a   1.000
_cell.length_b   1.000
_cell.length_c   1.000
_cell.angle_alpha   90.00
_cell.angle_beta   90.00
_cell.angle_gamma   90.00
#
_symmetry.space_group_name_H-M   'P 1'
#
loop_
_entity.id
_entity.type
_entity.pdbx_description
1 polymer ?
#
loop_
_entity_poly.entity_id
_entity_poly.type
_entity_poly.pdbx_seq_one_letter_code
_entity_poly.pdbx_strand_id
1 'polypeptide(L)'
;MKRVVGYLIGLALVLLAVFAPAVFYDVNLSSGDSYEPTTITSYVADFDVDDQGDLKATETITVDFPTGDRHGIFRFFDKSDPTDANARLVPHDITVTMDGDDVPVELLSEDHGRYVNARIGDPDYTLDPGEHTYVISYQIDGVLREGTDGHETQFYWNLVPGGWKQSIDKTDLSVHLPVAAEDVQCAVGAGETGGCKARGQGTRTLHVRTGSLDPNTPVTVKAGLDMPTPPAGKTLPWSPRYDRVFSQSLVAAIVVLALAVLAGLGGYVAARRSRERDPQFPLMYAPPEGIGPAQAAYLVTEKVDDEQYVATLLYAAERGAVGLDRSGEAWTITDKQGPAGWAGLDEVTSGVAHLLGGPGTTFVAEPSDVAAGKRLQSEISSFEEGTKSWAKRNGLMVSSGLGGWGGLMVIGGFIAVLAIAIWNPFDMSALALIPGLFAVFGAGLAASGAGTKRTTTGRDLWSRAGGFRRILSTPSAQDRFDFSGRQDLYTAYIPWAVAFGCADQWAEKYRTEMGAEPPVPSYFPHYYAGAYAGTAIGSMVDDFHSTVSSAISSYEATQKSSSSSGGGGFSGGGGGGGGGGGSW
;
A
#
# COMPACT_ATOMS: atom_id res chain seq x y z
N MET A 1 18.63 -13.35 0.92
CA MET A 1 18.55 -12.00 1.52
C MET A 1 17.59 -11.07 0.76
N LYS A 2 17.79 -10.75 -0.53
CA LYS A 2 16.92 -9.79 -1.27
C LYS A 2 15.40 -10.01 -1.15
N ARG A 3 14.91 -11.26 -1.21
CA ARG A 3 13.47 -11.57 -1.07
C ARG A 3 12.91 -11.31 0.33
N VAL A 4 13.69 -11.63 1.36
CA VAL A 4 13.29 -11.39 2.76
C VAL A 4 13.20 -9.89 3.02
N VAL A 5 14.18 -9.13 2.54
CA VAL A 5 14.16 -7.66 2.60
C VAL A 5 12.92 -7.10 1.88
N GLY A 6 12.58 -7.62 0.69
CA GLY A 6 11.37 -7.20 -0.02
C GLY A 6 10.07 -7.47 0.75
N TYR A 7 9.94 -8.64 1.38
CA TYR A 7 8.78 -8.94 2.23
C TYR A 7 8.71 -8.04 3.47
N LEU A 8 9.85 -7.75 4.11
CA LEU A 8 9.88 -6.87 5.27
C LEU A 8 9.47 -5.43 4.92
N ILE A 9 9.96 -4.90 3.79
CA ILE A 9 9.57 -3.57 3.31
C ILE A 9 8.07 -3.53 3.00
N GLY A 10 7.56 -4.52 2.26
CA GLY A 10 6.14 -4.61 1.92
C GLY A 10 5.25 -4.69 3.17
N LEU A 11 5.64 -5.50 4.16
CA LEU A 11 4.93 -5.64 5.42
C LEU A 11 4.97 -4.33 6.23
N ALA A 12 6.11 -3.65 6.28
CA ALA A 12 6.23 -2.36 6.96
C ALA A 12 5.31 -1.29 6.36
N LEU A 13 5.19 -1.23 5.02
CA LEU A 13 4.28 -0.30 4.34
C LEU A 13 2.81 -0.60 4.64
N VAL A 14 2.42 -1.89 4.63
CA VAL A 14 1.06 -2.30 4.99
C VAL A 14 0.76 -1.95 6.45
N LEU A 15 1.69 -2.22 7.37
CA LEU A 15 1.51 -1.87 8.78
C LEU A 15 1.42 -0.35 8.99
N LEU A 16 2.22 0.44 8.28
CA LEU A 16 2.13 1.90 8.34
C LEU A 16 0.74 2.39 7.92
N ALA A 17 0.17 1.83 6.85
CA ALA A 17 -1.18 2.17 6.40
C ALA A 17 -2.26 1.72 7.42
N VAL A 18 -2.14 0.51 7.97
CA VAL A 18 -3.08 -0.02 8.97
C VAL A 18 -3.07 0.82 10.25
N PHE A 19 -1.90 1.21 10.75
CA PHE A 19 -1.79 1.93 12.02
C PHE A 19 -1.86 3.46 11.89
N ALA A 20 -2.00 4.00 10.68
CA ALA A 20 -2.12 5.44 10.46
C ALA A 20 -3.21 6.10 11.35
N PRO A 21 -4.44 5.55 11.49
CA PRO A 21 -5.46 6.16 12.34
C PRO A 21 -5.03 6.27 13.82
N ALA A 22 -4.31 5.27 14.32
CA ALA A 22 -3.80 5.29 15.70
C ALA A 22 -2.67 6.32 15.86
N VAL A 23 -1.83 6.54 14.83
CA VAL A 23 -0.77 7.56 14.90
C VAL A 23 -1.35 8.96 15.00
N PHE A 24 -2.41 9.25 14.25
CA PHE A 24 -3.06 10.57 14.20
C PHE A 24 -4.17 10.77 15.25
N TYR A 25 -4.34 9.84 16.20
CA TYR A 25 -5.43 9.87 17.19
C TYR A 25 -5.54 11.18 17.97
N ASP A 26 -4.40 11.76 18.40
CA ASP A 26 -4.35 12.99 19.21
C ASP A 26 -4.19 14.27 18.35
N VAL A 27 -4.22 14.14 17.02
CA VAL A 27 -3.96 15.27 16.10
C VAL A 27 -5.27 15.92 15.71
N ASN A 28 -5.65 16.98 16.42
CA ASN A 28 -6.88 17.73 16.12
C ASN A 28 -6.62 18.73 14.97
N LEU A 29 -7.11 18.41 13.76
CA LEU A 29 -6.91 19.22 12.55
C LEU A 29 -7.98 20.32 12.37
N SER A 30 -8.97 20.40 13.27
CA SER A 30 -10.09 21.35 13.21
C SER A 30 -10.10 22.31 14.40
N SER A 31 -9.02 23.08 14.58
CA SER A 31 -9.01 24.25 15.46
C SER A 31 -9.42 25.50 14.66
N GLY A 32 -10.68 25.57 14.25
CA GLY A 32 -11.31 26.85 13.91
C GLY A 32 -12.01 27.35 15.15
N ASP A 33 -11.55 28.48 15.72
CA ASP A 33 -12.27 29.23 16.75
C ASP A 33 -13.61 29.70 16.17
N SER A 34 -14.60 28.81 16.20
CA SER A 34 -15.98 29.15 15.87
C SER A 34 -16.54 29.83 17.12
N TYR A 35 -16.84 31.12 16.98
CA TYR A 35 -17.53 31.90 18.00
C TYR A 35 -18.88 31.20 18.31
N GLU A 36 -19.06 30.80 19.56
CA GLU A 36 -20.27 30.15 20.04
C GLU A 36 -21.11 31.20 20.80
N PRO A 37 -22.19 31.74 20.21
CA PRO A 37 -22.98 32.82 20.80
C PRO A 37 -23.98 32.31 21.85
N THR A 38 -24.26 31.00 21.90
CA THR A 38 -25.23 30.42 22.84
C THR A 38 -24.64 30.31 24.25
N THR A 39 -25.50 30.38 25.26
CA THR A 39 -25.09 30.27 26.68
C THR A 39 -25.98 29.25 27.40
N ILE A 40 -25.40 28.41 28.25
CA ILE A 40 -26.16 27.50 29.10
C ILE A 40 -26.53 28.27 30.38
N THR A 41 -27.77 28.73 30.47
CA THR A 41 -28.24 29.52 31.63
C THR A 41 -28.49 28.64 32.87
N SER A 42 -28.73 27.34 32.68
CA SER A 42 -28.92 26.37 33.76
C SER A 42 -28.51 24.96 33.35
N TYR A 43 -27.65 24.33 34.14
CA TYR A 43 -27.30 22.91 33.99
C TYR A 43 -27.69 22.14 35.25
N VAL A 44 -28.77 21.37 35.19
CA VAL A 44 -29.21 20.52 36.29
C VAL A 44 -29.01 19.07 35.89
N ALA A 45 -28.37 18.25 36.72
CA ALA A 45 -28.18 16.85 36.39
C ALA A 45 -28.29 15.94 37.61
N ASP A 46 -28.87 14.78 37.37
CA ASP A 46 -29.01 13.69 38.33
C ASP A 46 -28.25 12.46 37.80
N PHE A 47 -27.33 11.94 38.60
CA PHE A 47 -26.48 10.81 38.27
C PHE A 47 -26.73 9.70 39.28
N ASP A 48 -27.42 8.63 38.88
CA ASP A 48 -27.72 7.48 39.72
C ASP A 48 -26.80 6.32 39.37
N VAL A 49 -25.91 5.96 40.29
CA VAL A 49 -24.94 4.86 40.14
C VAL A 49 -25.41 3.69 41.00
N ASP A 50 -25.64 2.55 40.36
CA ASP A 50 -26.08 1.34 41.05
C ASP A 50 -24.92 0.52 41.65
N ASP A 51 -25.25 -0.62 42.27
CA ASP A 51 -24.27 -1.50 42.90
C ASP A 51 -23.46 -2.35 41.91
N GLN A 52 -23.87 -2.43 40.64
CA GLN A 52 -23.10 -2.98 39.54
C GLN A 52 -22.16 -1.92 38.93
N GLY A 53 -22.26 -0.67 39.38
CA GLY A 53 -21.48 0.44 38.91
C GLY A 53 -21.99 1.02 37.60
N ASP A 54 -23.22 0.70 37.18
CA ASP A 54 -23.83 1.30 36.00
C ASP A 54 -24.44 2.66 36.36
N LEU A 55 -24.19 3.66 35.51
CA LEU A 55 -24.66 5.03 35.68
C LEU A 55 -25.89 5.26 34.82
N LYS A 56 -26.97 5.72 35.44
CA LYS A 56 -28.09 6.36 34.76
C LYS A 56 -28.06 7.85 35.02
N ALA A 57 -28.00 8.64 33.95
CA ALA A 57 -27.95 10.08 34.05
C ALA A 57 -29.17 10.73 33.41
N THR A 58 -29.68 11.79 34.03
CA THR A 58 -30.67 12.71 33.45
C THR A 58 -30.15 14.13 33.60
N GLU A 59 -29.90 14.78 32.47
CA GLU A 59 -29.42 16.15 32.39
C GLU A 59 -30.51 17.06 31.82
N THR A 60 -30.92 18.07 32.60
CA THR A 60 -31.83 19.13 32.20
C THR A 60 -31.02 20.40 31.95
N ILE A 61 -30.86 20.77 30.69
CA ILE A 61 -29.99 21.85 30.22
C ILE A 61 -30.86 22.93 29.58
N THR A 62 -30.85 24.13 30.15
CA THR A 62 -31.50 25.31 29.56
C THR A 62 -30.45 26.13 28.83
N VAL A 63 -30.69 26.36 27.54
CA VAL A 63 -29.76 27.05 26.63
C VAL A 63 -30.46 28.27 26.06
N ASP A 64 -29.81 29.43 26.17
CA ASP A 64 -30.24 30.68 25.54
C ASP A 64 -29.67 30.79 24.13
N PHE A 65 -30.56 30.87 23.15
CA PHE A 65 -30.25 31.07 21.74
C PHE A 65 -30.52 32.53 21.37
N PRO A 66 -29.49 33.38 21.24
CA PRO A 66 -29.69 34.80 20.95
C PRO A 66 -30.17 35.07 19.52
N THR A 67 -30.02 34.08 18.62
CA THR A 67 -30.34 34.15 17.20
C THR A 67 -31.04 32.87 16.74
N GLY A 68 -31.89 32.97 15.72
CA GLY A 68 -32.65 31.84 15.18
C GLY A 68 -31.96 31.11 14.02
N ASP A 69 -30.63 31.04 14.05
CA ASP A 69 -29.78 30.42 13.02
C ASP A 69 -29.20 29.07 13.47
N ARG A 70 -29.57 28.58 14.65
CA ARG A 70 -29.13 27.30 15.22
C ARG A 70 -30.22 26.23 15.08
N HIS A 71 -29.82 25.00 14.85
CA HIS A 71 -30.70 23.83 14.73
C HIS A 71 -30.80 23.04 16.04
N GLY A 72 -29.91 23.27 17.00
CA GLY A 72 -29.81 22.42 18.18
C GLY A 72 -28.56 22.65 19.01
N ILE A 73 -28.11 21.58 19.69
CA ILE A 73 -26.88 21.54 20.49
C ILE A 73 -26.06 20.27 20.23
N PHE A 74 -24.79 20.28 20.66
CA PHE A 74 -23.95 19.09 20.76
C PHE A 74 -23.70 18.69 22.22
N ARG A 75 -23.85 17.39 22.52
CA ARG A 75 -23.48 16.79 23.81
C ARG A 75 -22.30 15.82 23.64
N PHE A 76 -21.19 16.09 24.31
CA PHE A 76 -19.91 15.37 24.13
C PHE A 76 -19.64 14.32 25.22
N PHE A 77 -19.50 13.05 24.84
CA PHE A 77 -19.15 11.96 25.75
C PHE A 77 -17.70 11.52 25.52
N ASP A 78 -16.84 11.64 26.53
CA ASP A 78 -15.48 11.08 26.49
C ASP A 78 -15.55 9.58 26.77
N LYS A 79 -15.12 8.75 25.81
CA LYS A 79 -15.10 7.30 25.99
C LYS A 79 -13.92 6.79 26.80
N SER A 80 -12.91 7.63 27.00
CA SER A 80 -11.69 7.27 27.72
C SER A 80 -11.88 7.45 29.23
N ASP A 81 -11.30 6.52 29.97
CA ASP A 81 -11.20 6.60 31.42
C ASP A 81 -9.75 6.93 31.78
N PRO A 82 -9.46 8.03 32.48
CA PRO A 82 -8.10 8.39 32.85
C PRO A 82 -7.50 7.41 33.89
N THR A 83 -8.33 6.61 34.56
CA THR A 83 -7.91 5.62 35.55
C THR A 83 -7.74 4.22 34.96
N ASP A 84 -8.30 3.95 33.77
CA ASP A 84 -8.11 2.72 33.00
C ASP A 84 -7.99 3.00 31.49
N ALA A 85 -6.77 2.86 30.97
CA ALA A 85 -6.46 3.08 29.56
C ALA A 85 -7.18 2.15 28.59
N ASN A 86 -7.77 1.04 29.06
CA ASN A 86 -8.41 0.00 28.26
C ASN A 86 -9.94 -0.01 28.38
N ALA A 87 -10.52 0.72 29.34
CA ALA A 87 -11.96 0.83 29.51
C ALA A 87 -12.62 1.63 28.39
N ARG A 88 -13.93 1.42 28.19
CA ARG A 88 -14.77 2.17 27.26
C ARG A 88 -16.04 2.63 27.98
N LEU A 89 -16.14 3.93 28.17
CA LEU A 89 -17.31 4.59 28.73
C LEU A 89 -18.23 5.02 27.57
N VAL A 90 -19.02 4.08 27.04
CA VAL A 90 -19.87 4.33 25.87
C VAL A 90 -21.29 4.57 26.34
N PRO A 91 -21.90 5.74 26.03
CA PRO A 91 -23.29 5.96 26.35
C PRO A 91 -24.20 5.11 25.46
N HIS A 92 -25.27 4.59 26.03
CA HIS A 92 -26.35 3.91 25.32
C HIS A 92 -27.71 4.39 25.84
N ASP A 93 -28.79 3.95 25.19
CA ASP A 93 -30.18 4.31 25.51
C ASP A 93 -30.40 5.83 25.64
N ILE A 94 -29.79 6.61 24.74
CA ILE A 94 -29.90 8.08 24.76
C ILE A 94 -31.28 8.50 24.25
N THR A 95 -32.01 9.23 25.10
CA THR A 95 -33.30 9.85 24.76
C THR A 95 -33.25 11.33 25.07
N VAL A 96 -33.75 12.16 24.15
CA VAL A 96 -33.72 13.61 24.33
C VAL A 96 -35.07 14.23 23.98
N THR A 97 -35.54 15.12 24.85
CA THR A 97 -36.67 16.02 24.57
C THR A 97 -36.22 17.47 24.61
N MET A 98 -36.78 18.33 23.77
CA MET A 98 -36.61 19.78 23.79
C MET A 98 -37.97 20.43 24.02
N ASP A 99 -38.08 21.25 25.06
CA ASP A 99 -39.33 21.92 25.49
C ASP A 99 -40.52 20.96 25.70
N GLY A 100 -40.23 19.69 25.99
CA GLY A 100 -41.22 18.63 26.23
C GLY A 100 -41.55 17.78 25.00
N ASP A 101 -41.06 18.14 23.81
CA ASP A 101 -41.24 17.37 22.58
C ASP A 101 -40.01 16.53 22.25
N ASP A 102 -40.20 15.36 21.64
CA ASP A 102 -39.09 14.50 21.21
C ASP A 102 -38.28 15.18 20.10
N VAL A 103 -36.94 15.11 20.20
CA VAL A 103 -36.04 15.65 19.16
C VAL A 103 -35.09 14.59 18.62
N PRO A 104 -34.74 14.66 17.32
CA PRO A 104 -33.83 13.69 16.73
C PRO A 104 -32.42 13.83 17.32
N VAL A 105 -31.77 12.68 17.50
CA VAL A 105 -30.40 12.57 17.99
C VAL A 105 -29.59 11.73 17.03
N GLU A 106 -28.46 12.27 16.58
CA GLU A 106 -27.49 11.55 15.77
C GLU A 106 -26.16 11.44 16.52
N LEU A 107 -25.62 10.23 16.64
CA LEU A 107 -24.33 9.99 17.27
C LEU A 107 -23.23 10.09 16.22
N LEU A 108 -22.36 11.07 16.39
CA LEU A 108 -21.19 11.31 15.56
C LEU A 108 -19.94 10.89 16.33
N SER A 109 -19.00 10.24 15.65
CA SER A 109 -17.68 9.95 16.22
C SER A 109 -16.68 11.01 15.77
N GLU A 110 -16.26 11.86 16.69
CA GLU A 110 -15.27 12.92 16.45
C GLU A 110 -13.91 12.59 17.07
N ASP A 111 -12.91 13.42 16.76
CA ASP A 111 -11.53 13.34 17.25
C ASP A 111 -10.98 11.92 17.22
N HIS A 112 -10.94 11.34 16.02
CA HIS A 112 -10.44 9.99 15.78
C HIS A 112 -11.15 8.89 16.59
N GLY A 113 -12.38 9.14 17.05
CA GLY A 113 -13.18 8.21 17.83
C GLY A 113 -12.88 8.26 19.32
N ARG A 114 -12.28 9.32 19.86
CA ARG A 114 -12.20 9.55 21.31
C ARG A 114 -13.55 9.94 21.90
N TYR A 115 -14.20 10.92 21.28
CA TYR A 115 -15.49 11.42 21.73
C TYR A 115 -16.64 10.82 20.92
N VAL A 116 -17.77 10.63 21.59
CA VAL A 116 -19.06 10.44 20.93
C VAL A 116 -19.83 11.73 21.12
N ASN A 117 -20.23 12.35 20.02
CA ASN A 117 -20.99 13.59 20.04
C ASN A 117 -22.43 13.27 19.67
N ALA A 118 -23.36 13.51 20.59
CA ALA A 118 -24.76 13.53 20.25
C ALA A 118 -25.10 14.89 19.65
N ARG A 119 -25.38 14.90 18.34
CA ARG A 119 -25.96 16.03 17.63
C ARG A 119 -27.47 15.99 17.86
N ILE A 120 -28.00 16.95 18.61
CA ILE A 120 -29.38 16.98 19.10
C ILE A 120 -30.10 18.15 18.44
N GLY A 121 -31.20 17.90 17.75
CA GLY A 121 -31.96 18.92 16.99
C GLY A 121 -32.28 18.47 15.56
N ASP A 122 -33.09 19.24 14.84
CA ASP A 122 -33.57 18.89 13.50
C ASP A 122 -32.77 19.63 12.41
N PRO A 123 -32.15 18.91 11.44
CA PRO A 123 -31.39 19.56 10.38
C PRO A 123 -32.20 20.42 9.41
N ASP A 124 -33.51 20.24 9.35
CA ASP A 124 -34.40 20.96 8.44
C ASP A 124 -35.06 22.19 9.11
N TYR A 125 -34.90 22.37 10.42
CA TYR A 125 -35.54 23.44 11.19
C TYR A 125 -34.55 24.17 12.10
N THR A 126 -34.59 25.50 12.10
CA THR A 126 -33.87 26.31 13.08
C THR A 126 -34.77 26.66 14.26
N LEU A 127 -34.15 26.84 15.41
CA LEU A 127 -34.79 27.23 16.66
C LEU A 127 -35.17 28.70 16.63
N ASP A 128 -36.23 29.06 17.35
CA ASP A 128 -36.56 30.45 17.59
C ASP A 128 -35.59 31.07 18.60
N PRO A 129 -35.32 32.39 18.56
CA PRO A 129 -34.50 33.02 19.60
C PRO A 129 -35.16 32.92 20.98
N GLY A 130 -34.38 32.57 22.01
CA GLY A 130 -34.81 32.48 23.40
C GLY A 130 -34.26 31.25 24.12
N GLU A 131 -34.79 31.00 25.32
CA GLU A 131 -34.41 29.84 26.13
C GLU A 131 -35.16 28.58 25.67
N HIS A 132 -34.40 27.52 25.40
CA HIS A 132 -34.90 26.18 25.12
C HIS A 132 -34.34 25.20 26.16
N THR A 133 -35.18 24.27 26.62
CA THR A 133 -34.81 23.29 27.65
C THR A 133 -34.69 21.89 27.08
N TYR A 134 -33.51 21.32 27.16
CA TYR A 134 -33.21 19.94 26.78
C TYR A 134 -33.23 19.03 28.00
N VAL A 135 -33.88 17.88 27.89
CA VAL A 135 -33.78 16.80 28.88
C VAL A 135 -33.14 15.60 28.20
N ILE A 136 -31.91 15.29 28.58
CA ILE A 136 -31.08 14.23 28.02
C ILE A 136 -31.00 13.11 29.06
N SER A 137 -31.53 11.93 28.74
CA SER A 137 -31.36 10.73 29.57
C SER A 137 -30.49 9.72 28.84
N TYR A 138 -29.54 9.10 29.55
CA TYR A 138 -28.62 8.12 28.99
C TYR A 138 -28.10 7.17 30.08
N GLN A 139 -27.51 6.07 29.66
CA GLN A 139 -26.85 5.11 30.55
C GLN A 139 -25.40 4.86 30.13
N ILE A 140 -24.52 4.60 31.10
CA ILE A 140 -23.12 4.24 30.89
C ILE A 140 -22.74 3.10 31.82
N ASP A 141 -22.31 1.99 31.24
CA ASP A 141 -21.97 0.79 32.00
C ASP A 141 -20.61 0.93 32.70
N GLY A 142 -20.55 0.48 33.95
CA GLY A 142 -19.34 0.41 34.75
C GLY A 142 -18.58 1.74 34.82
N VAL A 143 -19.07 2.71 35.60
CA VAL A 143 -18.36 3.95 35.97
C VAL A 143 -17.56 3.82 37.27
N LEU A 144 -17.74 2.72 38.01
CA LEU A 144 -16.97 2.41 39.22
C LEU A 144 -15.70 1.62 38.87
N ARG A 145 -14.61 1.94 39.58
CA ARG A 145 -13.27 1.37 39.34
C ARG A 145 -12.62 0.94 40.62
N GLU A 146 -11.55 0.16 40.50
CA GLU A 146 -10.67 -0.14 41.62
C GLU A 146 -10.19 1.19 42.23
N GLY A 147 -10.37 1.30 43.54
CA GLY A 147 -10.10 2.52 44.28
C GLY A 147 -8.60 2.81 44.37
N THR A 148 -8.29 4.09 44.50
CA THR A 148 -6.96 4.57 44.90
C THR A 148 -7.05 5.19 46.29
N ASP A 149 -5.92 5.46 46.93
CA ASP A 149 -5.87 6.20 48.20
C ASP A 149 -6.51 5.50 49.42
N GLY A 150 -6.70 4.17 49.38
CA GLY A 150 -7.06 3.36 50.55
C GLY A 150 -8.49 2.81 50.56
N HIS A 151 -9.31 3.15 49.56
CA HIS A 151 -10.64 2.58 49.34
C HIS A 151 -10.59 1.45 48.31
N GLU A 152 -11.46 0.44 48.46
CA GLU A 152 -11.55 -0.68 47.51
C GLU A 152 -12.09 -0.23 46.15
N THR A 153 -13.04 0.71 46.13
CA THR A 153 -13.70 1.21 44.93
C THR A 153 -13.65 2.73 44.87
N GLN A 154 -13.62 3.31 43.67
CA GLN A 154 -13.75 4.75 43.46
C GLN A 154 -14.77 5.08 42.36
N PHE A 155 -15.45 6.20 42.55
CA PHE A 155 -16.18 6.91 41.52
C PHE A 155 -15.32 8.09 41.04
N TYR A 156 -15.03 8.17 39.75
CA TYR A 156 -14.28 9.28 39.15
C TYR A 156 -14.97 9.70 37.85
N TRP A 157 -15.68 10.83 37.86
CA TRP A 157 -16.52 11.23 36.73
C TRP A 157 -16.52 12.74 36.49
N ASN A 158 -16.56 13.12 35.22
CA ASN A 158 -16.84 14.50 34.80
C ASN A 158 -18.35 14.72 34.80
N LEU A 159 -18.89 15.26 35.90
CA LEU A 159 -20.30 15.64 36.00
C LEU A 159 -20.68 16.70 34.96
N VAL A 160 -19.74 17.61 34.66
CA VAL A 160 -19.81 18.50 33.50
C VAL A 160 -18.63 18.18 32.59
N PRO A 161 -18.86 17.78 31.33
CA PRO A 161 -17.77 17.45 30.41
C PRO A 161 -17.05 18.70 29.91
N GLY A 162 -15.75 18.58 29.60
CA GLY A 162 -14.94 19.69 29.10
C GLY A 162 -15.15 20.05 27.62
N GLY A 163 -16.13 19.44 26.95
CA GLY A 163 -16.42 19.66 25.52
C GLY A 163 -17.41 20.80 25.24
N TRP A 164 -18.05 21.36 26.26
CA TRP A 164 -18.99 22.47 26.08
C TRP A 164 -18.28 23.74 25.63
N LYS A 165 -18.65 24.25 24.45
CA LYS A 165 -18.12 25.53 23.93
C LYS A 165 -18.87 26.74 24.50
N GLN A 166 -20.07 26.54 25.03
CA GLN A 166 -20.85 27.55 25.72
C GLN A 166 -20.29 27.83 27.12
N SER A 167 -20.42 29.06 27.61
CA SER A 167 -20.33 29.33 29.04
C SER A 167 -21.55 28.77 29.77
N ILE A 168 -21.37 28.40 31.04
CA ILE A 168 -22.44 27.85 31.89
C ILE A 168 -22.62 28.76 33.10
N ASP A 169 -23.79 29.36 33.28
CA ASP A 169 -24.02 30.35 34.35
C ASP A 169 -24.11 29.71 35.74
N LYS A 170 -24.81 28.57 35.84
CA LYS A 170 -25.02 27.86 37.10
C LYS A 170 -25.19 26.36 36.88
N THR A 171 -24.73 25.58 37.86
CA THR A 171 -24.89 24.13 37.90
C THR A 171 -25.56 23.69 39.21
N ASP A 172 -26.44 22.69 39.12
CA ASP A 172 -26.99 21.96 40.28
C ASP A 172 -26.94 20.47 39.99
N LEU A 173 -25.95 19.79 40.54
CA LEU A 173 -25.61 18.41 40.19
C LEU A 173 -25.81 17.51 41.41
N SER A 174 -26.53 16.41 41.24
CA SER A 174 -26.74 15.39 42.27
C SER A 174 -26.17 14.05 41.82
N VAL A 175 -25.42 13.40 42.70
CA VAL A 175 -24.85 12.07 42.45
C VAL A 175 -25.35 11.13 43.54
N HIS A 176 -26.03 10.06 43.14
CA HIS A 176 -26.49 8.99 44.00
C HIS A 176 -25.57 7.79 43.84
N LEU A 177 -24.96 7.36 44.94
CA LEU A 177 -23.94 6.32 44.98
C LEU A 177 -24.48 5.06 45.69
N PRO A 178 -23.91 3.88 45.39
CA PRO A 178 -24.36 2.61 45.95
C PRO A 178 -24.02 2.43 47.45
N VAL A 179 -23.07 3.22 47.97
CA VAL A 179 -22.68 3.27 49.40
C VAL A 179 -22.31 4.70 49.79
N ALA A 180 -21.99 4.92 51.07
CA ALA A 180 -21.54 6.23 51.53
C ALA A 180 -20.24 6.65 50.83
N ALA A 181 -20.20 7.89 50.36
CA ALA A 181 -19.04 8.47 49.69
C ALA A 181 -18.02 8.99 50.70
N GLU A 182 -16.80 8.49 50.62
CA GLU A 182 -15.66 8.90 51.43
C GLU A 182 -14.63 9.66 50.58
N ASP A 183 -13.74 10.43 51.23
CA ASP A 183 -12.65 11.19 50.59
C ASP A 183 -13.06 11.95 49.31
N VAL A 184 -14.20 12.64 49.40
CA VAL A 184 -14.82 13.33 48.25
C VAL A 184 -13.99 14.53 47.82
N GLN A 185 -13.54 14.52 46.57
CA GLN A 185 -12.82 15.61 45.91
C GLN A 185 -13.63 16.16 44.74
N CYS A 186 -13.57 17.48 44.54
CA CYS A 186 -14.30 18.18 43.51
C CYS A 186 -13.36 19.17 42.82
N ALA A 187 -13.21 19.05 41.51
CA ALA A 187 -12.34 19.89 40.70
C ALA A 187 -13.13 20.63 39.61
N VAL A 188 -12.76 21.88 39.35
CA VAL A 188 -13.26 22.70 38.24
C VAL A 188 -12.08 23.05 37.36
N GLY A 189 -12.05 22.56 36.12
CA GLY A 189 -10.94 22.72 35.18
C GLY A 189 -10.14 21.43 34.96
N ALA A 190 -9.55 21.31 33.77
CA ALA A 190 -8.77 20.13 33.39
C ALA A 190 -7.43 20.08 34.15
N GLY A 191 -7.22 19.02 34.94
CA GLY A 191 -6.00 18.83 35.73
C GLY A 191 -5.98 19.59 37.06
N GLU A 192 -7.08 20.26 37.41
CA GLU A 192 -7.24 20.94 38.69
C GLU A 192 -7.65 19.95 39.80
N THR A 193 -7.44 20.35 41.06
CA THR A 193 -7.76 19.53 42.25
C THR A 193 -8.76 20.21 43.20
N GLY A 194 -9.30 21.36 42.79
CA GLY A 194 -10.24 22.16 43.57
C GLY A 194 -11.11 23.05 42.68
N GLY A 195 -11.86 23.96 43.28
CA GLY A 195 -12.71 24.91 42.55
C GLY A 195 -14.22 24.69 42.74
N CYS A 196 -14.62 23.58 43.36
CA CYS A 196 -16.00 23.34 43.79
C CYS A 196 -16.09 22.72 45.18
N LYS A 197 -17.28 22.83 45.80
CA LYS A 197 -17.58 22.19 47.08
C LYS A 197 -18.68 21.15 46.89
N ALA A 198 -18.32 19.88 47.05
CA ALA A 198 -19.29 18.80 47.17
C ALA A 198 -19.82 18.74 48.61
N ARG A 199 -21.13 18.61 48.78
CA ARG A 199 -21.78 18.32 50.07
C ARG A 199 -22.27 16.88 50.08
N GLY A 200 -22.34 16.27 51.26
CA GLY A 200 -22.88 14.91 51.42
C GLY A 200 -21.84 13.81 51.62
N GLN A 201 -20.58 14.15 51.91
CA GLN A 201 -19.57 13.17 52.35
C GLN A 201 -20.08 12.38 53.57
N GLY A 202 -19.81 11.07 53.60
CA GLY A 202 -20.36 10.13 54.57
C GLY A 202 -21.82 9.75 54.31
N THR A 203 -22.38 10.15 53.17
CA THR A 203 -23.74 9.80 52.74
C THR A 203 -23.72 9.25 51.31
N ARG A 204 -24.84 8.66 50.88
CA ARG A 204 -25.00 8.12 49.52
C ARG A 204 -25.27 9.18 48.46
N THR A 205 -25.58 10.41 48.86
CA THR A 205 -25.97 11.47 47.93
C THR A 205 -25.01 12.63 48.04
N LEU A 206 -24.34 12.95 46.93
CA LEU A 206 -23.50 14.13 46.81
C LEU A 206 -24.25 15.21 46.06
N HIS A 207 -24.15 16.45 46.56
CA HIS A 207 -24.63 17.63 45.86
C HIS A 207 -23.46 18.54 45.52
N VAL A 208 -23.31 18.87 44.25
CA VAL A 208 -22.25 19.73 43.72
C VAL A 208 -22.88 20.93 43.05
N ARG A 209 -22.44 22.11 43.47
CA ARG A 209 -22.80 23.39 42.86
C ARG A 209 -21.54 24.16 42.54
N THR A 210 -21.48 24.71 41.34
CA THR A 210 -20.41 25.60 40.90
C THR A 210 -20.94 27.02 40.70
N GLY A 211 -20.02 27.98 40.59
CA GLY A 211 -20.34 29.28 39.99
C GLY A 211 -20.40 29.18 38.47
N SER A 212 -20.31 30.32 37.80
CA SER A 212 -20.18 30.38 36.34
C SER A 212 -18.94 29.64 35.87
N LEU A 213 -19.08 28.86 34.81
CA LEU A 213 -18.01 28.10 34.16
C LEU A 213 -17.71 28.71 32.79
N ASP A 214 -16.44 28.97 32.54
CA ASP A 214 -15.96 29.38 31.23
C ASP A 214 -16.07 28.20 30.23
N PRO A 215 -16.12 28.47 28.91
CA PRO A 215 -16.08 27.44 27.87
C PRO A 215 -14.97 26.40 28.09
N ASN A 216 -15.27 25.14 27.78
CA ASN A 216 -14.39 23.98 27.89
C ASN A 216 -13.89 23.67 29.31
N THR A 217 -14.62 24.09 30.34
CA THR A 217 -14.26 23.85 31.75
C THR A 217 -15.00 22.63 32.31
N PRO A 218 -14.33 21.48 32.50
CA PRO A 218 -14.97 20.31 33.12
C PRO A 218 -15.19 20.50 34.63
N VAL A 219 -16.18 19.81 35.17
CA VAL A 219 -16.38 19.65 36.63
C VAL A 219 -16.27 18.17 36.96
N THR A 220 -15.25 17.81 37.71
CA THR A 220 -14.91 16.42 38.04
C THR A 220 -15.15 16.13 39.52
N VAL A 221 -15.75 14.98 39.82
CA VAL A 221 -15.87 14.45 41.18
C VAL A 221 -15.11 13.13 41.28
N LYS A 222 -14.31 13.02 42.34
CA LYS A 222 -13.71 11.77 42.80
C LYS A 222 -14.27 11.44 44.18
N ALA A 223 -14.70 10.20 44.41
CA ALA A 223 -15.12 9.72 45.71
C ALA A 223 -14.65 8.28 45.93
N GLY A 224 -14.15 7.98 47.13
CA GLY A 224 -13.88 6.63 47.59
C GLY A 224 -15.15 5.95 48.05
N LEU A 225 -15.25 4.64 47.81
CA LEU A 225 -16.39 3.80 48.19
C LEU A 225 -15.88 2.53 48.87
N ASP A 226 -16.35 2.31 50.10
CA ASP A 226 -16.05 1.09 50.88
C ASP A 226 -17.00 -0.04 50.48
N MET A 227 -16.80 -0.55 49.27
CA MET A 227 -17.52 -1.69 48.71
C MET A 227 -16.60 -2.51 47.78
N PRO A 228 -16.89 -3.81 47.58
CA PRO A 228 -16.21 -4.59 46.57
C PRO A 228 -16.36 -3.95 45.19
N THR A 229 -15.28 -3.90 44.42
CA THR A 229 -15.30 -3.34 43.07
C THR A 229 -16.19 -4.20 42.17
N PRO A 230 -17.23 -3.63 41.54
CA PRO A 230 -18.05 -4.38 40.60
C PRO A 230 -17.25 -4.75 39.34
N PRO A 231 -17.76 -5.68 38.51
CA PRO A 231 -17.11 -6.02 37.25
C PRO A 231 -16.85 -4.76 36.42
N ALA A 232 -15.64 -4.63 35.88
CA ALA A 232 -15.38 -3.57 34.91
C ALA A 232 -16.38 -3.69 33.75
N GLY A 233 -16.86 -2.55 33.25
CA GLY A 233 -17.70 -2.49 32.06
C GLY A 233 -16.96 -2.99 30.81
N LYS A 234 -17.27 -2.43 29.64
CA LYS A 234 -16.61 -2.85 28.40
C LYS A 234 -15.11 -2.52 28.42
N THR A 235 -14.27 -3.55 28.48
CA THR A 235 -12.80 -3.44 28.36
C THR A 235 -12.29 -4.17 27.12
N LEU A 236 -11.24 -3.64 26.50
CA LEU A 236 -10.58 -4.26 25.35
C LEU A 236 -9.07 -4.41 25.61
N PRO A 237 -8.35 -5.34 24.95
CA PRO A 237 -6.90 -5.49 25.11
C PRO A 237 -6.06 -4.30 24.62
N TRP A 238 -6.70 -3.27 24.07
CA TRP A 238 -6.08 -2.07 23.53
C TRP A 238 -6.85 -0.83 23.98
N SER A 239 -6.17 0.31 24.00
CA SER A 239 -6.75 1.61 24.35
C SER A 239 -7.65 2.17 23.24
N PRO A 240 -8.53 3.16 23.54
CA PRO A 240 -9.47 3.72 22.55
C PRO A 240 -8.79 4.22 21.27
N ARG A 241 -7.51 4.60 21.37
CA ARG A 241 -6.60 4.93 20.27
C ARG A 241 -6.60 3.93 19.12
N TYR A 242 -6.79 2.65 19.42
CA TYR A 242 -6.75 1.57 18.43
C TYR A 242 -8.14 1.08 18.00
N ASP A 243 -9.23 1.71 18.46
CA ASP A 243 -10.58 1.31 18.06
C ASP A 243 -10.78 1.42 16.55
N ARG A 244 -10.23 2.46 15.91
CA ARG A 244 -10.26 2.61 14.44
C ARG A 244 -9.38 1.62 13.69
N VAL A 245 -8.49 0.92 14.40
CA VAL A 245 -7.61 -0.12 13.83
C VAL A 245 -8.25 -1.48 13.94
N PHE A 246 -8.68 -1.87 15.14
CA PHE A 246 -9.15 -3.21 15.44
C PHE A 246 -10.68 -3.34 15.61
N SER A 247 -11.43 -2.26 15.45
CA SER A 247 -12.82 -2.10 15.89
C SER A 247 -12.99 -2.19 17.40
N GLN A 248 -14.22 -2.02 17.91
CA GLN A 248 -14.57 -2.28 19.31
C GLN A 248 -15.02 -3.73 19.57
N SER A 249 -14.73 -4.66 18.66
CA SER A 249 -15.09 -6.08 18.77
C SER A 249 -13.85 -6.96 18.70
N LEU A 250 -13.53 -7.60 19.83
CA LEU A 250 -12.41 -8.54 19.92
C LEU A 250 -12.58 -9.72 18.94
N VAL A 251 -13.81 -10.21 18.78
CA VAL A 251 -14.13 -11.30 17.84
C VAL A 251 -13.88 -10.87 16.41
N ALA A 252 -14.32 -9.67 16.02
CA ALA A 252 -14.08 -9.14 14.67
C ALA A 252 -12.57 -9.00 14.39
N ALA A 253 -11.81 -8.44 15.34
CA ALA A 253 -10.36 -8.32 15.23
C ALA A 253 -9.68 -9.68 15.01
N ILE A 254 -10.04 -10.70 15.79
CA ILE A 254 -9.48 -12.06 15.66
C ILE A 254 -9.82 -12.68 14.30
N VAL A 255 -11.08 -12.54 13.85
CA VAL A 255 -11.52 -13.06 12.54
C VAL A 255 -10.74 -12.41 11.41
N VAL A 256 -10.55 -11.09 11.44
CA VAL A 256 -9.80 -10.35 10.42
C VAL A 256 -8.34 -10.77 10.39
N LEU A 257 -7.72 -10.92 11.56
CA LEU A 257 -6.34 -11.41 11.66
C LEU A 257 -6.20 -12.84 11.11
N ALA A 258 -7.15 -13.72 11.42
CA ALA A 258 -7.16 -15.09 10.87
C ALA A 258 -7.31 -15.09 9.35
N LEU A 259 -8.23 -14.29 8.80
CA LEU A 259 -8.42 -14.13 7.36
C LEU A 259 -7.18 -13.54 6.69
N ALA A 260 -6.51 -12.58 7.33
CA ALA A 260 -5.29 -11.99 6.81
C ALA A 260 -4.14 -13.00 6.74
N VAL A 261 -3.98 -13.84 7.77
CA VAL A 261 -3.00 -14.95 7.76
C VAL A 261 -3.32 -15.95 6.65
N LEU A 262 -4.59 -16.33 6.47
CA LEU A 262 -5.01 -17.22 5.40
C LEU A 262 -4.77 -16.61 4.01
N ALA A 263 -5.04 -15.31 3.84
CA ALA A 263 -4.78 -14.59 2.60
C ALA A 263 -3.27 -14.53 2.29
N GLY A 264 -2.43 -14.25 3.29
CA GLY A 264 -0.97 -14.29 3.17
C GLY A 264 -0.45 -15.68 2.80
N LEU A 265 -0.95 -16.74 3.45
CA LEU A 265 -0.62 -18.12 3.11
C LEU A 265 -1.07 -18.48 1.69
N GLY A 266 -2.27 -18.04 1.29
CA GLY A 266 -2.79 -18.19 -0.06
C GLY A 266 -1.89 -17.53 -1.11
N GLY A 267 -1.50 -16.27 -0.89
CA GLY A 267 -0.56 -15.54 -1.74
C GLY A 267 0.80 -16.24 -1.84
N TYR A 268 1.34 -16.70 -0.72
CA TYR A 268 2.60 -17.45 -0.67
C TYR A 268 2.55 -18.77 -1.45
N VAL A 269 1.51 -19.57 -1.23
CA VAL A 269 1.31 -20.85 -1.92
C VAL A 269 1.11 -20.63 -3.42
N ALA A 270 0.33 -19.62 -3.81
CA ALA A 270 0.12 -19.25 -5.21
C ALA A 270 1.45 -18.84 -5.88
N ALA A 271 2.24 -17.96 -5.25
CA ALA A 271 3.54 -17.53 -5.75
C ALA A 271 4.58 -18.66 -5.83
N ARG A 272 4.47 -19.70 -4.98
CA ARG A 272 5.32 -20.90 -5.07
C ARG A 272 4.86 -21.85 -6.17
N ARG A 273 3.56 -22.04 -6.37
CA ARG A 273 3.00 -22.96 -7.38
C ARG A 273 3.07 -22.40 -8.80
N SER A 274 3.18 -21.08 -8.95
CA SER A 274 3.31 -20.45 -10.26
C SER A 274 4.64 -20.76 -10.94
N ARG A 275 5.71 -21.00 -10.16
CA ARG A 275 7.05 -21.25 -10.71
C ARG A 275 7.24 -22.70 -11.14
N GLU A 276 7.71 -22.87 -12.35
CA GLU A 276 8.11 -24.16 -12.89
C GLU A 276 9.47 -24.60 -12.29
N ARG A 277 9.65 -25.90 -12.03
CA ARG A 277 10.95 -26.45 -11.63
C ARG A 277 11.85 -26.62 -12.85
N ASP A 278 13.10 -26.19 -12.71
CA ASP A 278 14.15 -26.34 -13.74
C ASP A 278 14.31 -27.80 -14.17
N PRO A 279 14.42 -28.08 -15.48
CA PRO A 279 14.75 -29.40 -15.99
C PRO A 279 16.23 -29.71 -15.73
N GLN A 280 16.63 -30.95 -16.01
CA GLN A 280 18.06 -31.25 -16.07
C GLN A 280 18.67 -30.56 -17.30
N PHE A 281 19.86 -29.99 -17.16
CA PHE A 281 20.57 -29.32 -18.25
C PHE A 281 21.72 -30.23 -18.75
N PRO A 282 21.50 -30.99 -19.85
CA PRO A 282 22.54 -31.84 -20.44
C PRO A 282 23.68 -31.02 -21.03
N LEU A 283 24.83 -31.64 -21.29
CA LEU A 283 25.92 -30.99 -22.02
C LEU A 283 25.55 -30.90 -23.50
N MET A 284 25.39 -29.68 -24.01
CA MET A 284 25.08 -29.39 -25.41
C MET A 284 26.21 -28.55 -26.01
N TYR A 285 26.95 -29.09 -26.98
CA TYR A 285 28.08 -28.39 -27.63
C TYR A 285 27.66 -27.45 -28.76
N ALA A 286 26.41 -27.55 -29.21
CA ALA A 286 25.82 -26.72 -30.24
C ALA A 286 24.43 -26.23 -29.78
N PRO A 287 23.97 -25.08 -30.29
CA PRO A 287 22.62 -24.62 -30.02
C PRO A 287 21.57 -25.62 -30.55
N PRO A 288 20.36 -25.64 -29.97
CA PRO A 288 19.28 -26.46 -30.52
C PRO A 288 18.93 -26.06 -31.96
N GLU A 289 18.65 -27.05 -32.80
CA GLU A 289 18.33 -26.83 -34.21
C GLU A 289 16.99 -26.11 -34.39
N GLY A 290 16.89 -25.28 -35.43
CA GLY A 290 15.65 -24.63 -35.85
C GLY A 290 15.21 -23.43 -35.00
N ILE A 291 16.04 -22.98 -34.05
CA ILE A 291 15.77 -21.78 -33.25
C ILE A 291 16.94 -20.80 -33.26
N GLY A 292 16.66 -19.53 -33.00
CA GLY A 292 17.64 -18.47 -32.81
C GLY A 292 17.94 -18.14 -31.35
N PRO A 293 18.90 -17.23 -31.08
CA PRO A 293 19.34 -16.88 -29.74
C PRO A 293 18.22 -16.37 -28.83
N ALA A 294 17.38 -15.46 -29.32
CA ALA A 294 16.28 -14.90 -28.52
C ALA A 294 15.21 -15.94 -28.18
N GLN A 295 14.89 -16.85 -29.11
CA GLN A 295 13.96 -17.95 -28.85
C GLN A 295 14.50 -18.88 -27.75
N ALA A 296 15.79 -19.21 -27.79
CA ALA A 296 16.42 -20.03 -26.76
C ALA A 296 16.53 -19.31 -25.41
N ALA A 297 16.88 -18.03 -25.41
CA ALA A 297 16.92 -17.20 -24.21
C ALA A 297 15.53 -17.06 -23.58
N TYR A 298 14.49 -16.85 -24.38
CA TYR A 298 13.10 -16.80 -23.93
C TYR A 298 12.66 -18.12 -23.30
N LEU A 299 13.01 -19.25 -23.91
CA LEU A 299 12.75 -20.56 -23.31
C LEU A 299 13.52 -20.81 -22.02
N VAL A 300 14.64 -20.13 -21.77
CA VAL A 300 15.40 -20.30 -20.51
C VAL A 300 14.96 -19.32 -19.42
N THR A 301 14.64 -18.08 -19.78
CA THR A 301 14.47 -16.97 -18.82
C THR A 301 13.03 -16.43 -18.75
N GLU A 302 12.20 -16.73 -19.76
CA GLU A 302 10.87 -16.13 -20.01
C GLU A 302 10.89 -14.61 -20.12
N LYS A 303 12.04 -14.05 -20.46
CA LYS A 303 12.23 -12.64 -20.76
C LYS A 303 12.62 -12.46 -22.22
N VAL A 304 12.12 -11.38 -22.79
CA VAL A 304 12.56 -10.87 -24.09
C VAL A 304 12.70 -9.38 -23.89
N ASP A 305 13.94 -8.92 -23.85
CA ASP A 305 14.32 -7.52 -23.69
C ASP A 305 15.31 -7.13 -24.80
N ASP A 306 15.80 -5.90 -24.71
CA ASP A 306 16.71 -5.29 -25.70
C ASP A 306 17.98 -6.13 -25.90
N GLU A 307 18.47 -6.84 -24.87
CA GLU A 307 19.64 -7.71 -24.96
C GLU A 307 19.39 -8.88 -25.92
N GLN A 308 18.19 -9.50 -25.88
CA GLN A 308 17.83 -10.55 -26.83
C GLN A 308 17.59 -10.01 -28.25
N TYR A 309 17.15 -8.75 -28.38
CA TYR A 309 17.06 -8.10 -29.68
C TYR A 309 18.44 -7.87 -30.30
N VAL A 310 19.39 -7.33 -29.52
CA VAL A 310 20.80 -7.14 -29.93
C VAL A 310 21.45 -8.47 -30.30
N ALA A 311 21.27 -9.49 -29.47
CA ALA A 311 21.75 -10.83 -29.77
C ALA A 311 21.22 -11.36 -31.12
N THR A 312 19.97 -11.05 -31.44
CA THR A 312 19.36 -11.47 -32.70
C THR A 312 19.93 -10.71 -33.90
N LEU A 313 20.21 -9.41 -33.75
CA LEU A 313 20.93 -8.63 -34.77
C LEU A 313 22.35 -9.15 -35.01
N LEU A 314 23.08 -9.49 -33.94
CA LEU A 314 24.41 -10.09 -34.04
C LEU A 314 24.37 -11.45 -34.75
N TYR A 315 23.32 -12.24 -34.51
CA TYR A 315 23.12 -13.54 -35.16
C TYR A 315 22.79 -13.41 -36.65
N ALA A 316 21.97 -12.42 -37.03
CA ALA A 316 21.74 -12.07 -38.42
C ALA A 316 23.03 -11.57 -39.11
N ALA A 317 23.87 -10.80 -38.38
CA ALA A 317 25.15 -10.31 -38.89
C ALA A 317 26.16 -11.43 -39.12
N GLU A 318 26.24 -12.38 -38.19
CA GLU A 318 27.11 -13.56 -38.26
C GLU A 318 26.80 -14.43 -39.48
N ARG A 319 25.51 -14.57 -39.84
CA ARG A 319 25.06 -15.27 -41.06
C ARG A 319 25.12 -14.41 -42.33
N GLY A 320 25.58 -13.17 -42.22
CA GLY A 320 25.76 -12.27 -43.37
C GLY A 320 24.45 -11.69 -43.93
N ALA A 321 23.35 -11.74 -43.18
CA ALA A 321 22.09 -11.09 -43.55
C ALA A 321 22.18 -9.57 -43.40
N VAL A 322 22.81 -9.10 -42.32
CA VAL A 322 23.01 -7.67 -42.03
C VAL A 322 24.48 -7.31 -41.85
N GLY A 323 24.80 -6.05 -42.08
CA GLY A 323 26.02 -5.40 -41.65
C GLY A 323 25.71 -4.44 -40.51
N LEU A 324 26.55 -4.48 -39.47
CA LEU A 324 26.49 -3.54 -38.36
C LEU A 324 27.70 -2.62 -38.47
N ASP A 325 27.46 -1.31 -38.48
CA ASP A 325 28.53 -0.32 -38.48
C ASP A 325 28.26 0.78 -37.45
N ARG A 326 29.35 1.40 -36.99
CA ARG A 326 29.33 2.39 -35.93
C ARG A 326 30.11 3.63 -36.36
N SER A 327 29.41 4.77 -36.43
CA SER A 327 30.02 6.07 -36.79
C SER A 327 29.57 7.16 -35.81
N GLY A 328 30.51 7.77 -35.07
CA GLY A 328 30.24 8.87 -34.13
C GLY A 328 29.43 8.43 -32.91
N GLU A 329 28.15 8.79 -32.84
CA GLU A 329 27.14 8.29 -31.86
C GLU A 329 26.03 7.44 -32.51
N ALA A 330 26.05 7.29 -33.84
CA ALA A 330 25.03 6.56 -34.57
C ALA A 330 25.41 5.09 -34.84
N TRP A 331 24.41 4.24 -34.80
CA TRP A 331 24.44 2.84 -35.21
C TRP A 331 23.78 2.67 -36.57
N THR A 332 24.46 2.00 -37.49
CA THR A 332 23.97 1.76 -38.86
C THR A 332 23.80 0.27 -39.10
N ILE A 333 22.60 -0.13 -39.50
CA ILE A 333 22.23 -1.52 -39.82
C ILE A 333 21.89 -1.56 -41.30
N THR A 334 22.63 -2.34 -42.08
CA THR A 334 22.47 -2.43 -43.54
C THR A 334 22.16 -3.85 -43.96
N ASP A 335 21.13 -4.05 -44.78
CA ASP A 335 20.88 -5.34 -45.42
C ASP A 335 21.97 -5.65 -46.45
N LYS A 336 22.66 -6.79 -46.31
CA LYS A 336 23.78 -7.16 -47.19
C LYS A 336 23.39 -7.98 -48.41
N GLN A 337 22.37 -8.83 -48.29
CA GLN A 337 22.10 -9.86 -49.29
C GLN A 337 20.63 -9.95 -49.70
N GLY A 338 19.77 -9.05 -49.21
CA GLY A 338 18.34 -9.09 -49.51
C GLY A 338 17.72 -10.41 -49.08
N PRO A 339 16.65 -10.88 -49.73
CA PRO A 339 15.94 -12.11 -49.36
C PRO A 339 16.83 -13.36 -49.24
N ALA A 340 17.96 -13.41 -49.96
CA ALA A 340 18.89 -14.53 -49.90
C ALA A 340 19.66 -14.60 -48.57
N GLY A 341 19.99 -13.46 -47.95
CA GLY A 341 20.68 -13.42 -46.65
C GLY A 341 19.80 -13.83 -45.49
N TRP A 342 18.50 -13.56 -45.60
CA TRP A 342 17.52 -13.93 -44.59
C TRP A 342 17.02 -15.38 -44.73
N ALA A 343 17.32 -16.03 -45.86
CA ALA A 343 16.94 -17.42 -46.11
C ALA A 343 17.65 -18.38 -45.15
N GLY A 344 16.88 -19.20 -44.42
CA GLY A 344 17.42 -20.17 -43.47
C GLY A 344 17.64 -19.63 -42.05
N LEU A 345 17.30 -18.37 -41.79
CA LEU A 345 17.17 -17.84 -40.42
C LEU A 345 15.86 -18.34 -39.79
N ASP A 346 15.84 -18.39 -38.45
CA ASP A 346 14.60 -18.69 -37.74
C ASP A 346 13.57 -17.58 -37.90
N GLU A 347 12.31 -17.91 -37.59
CA GLU A 347 11.16 -17.00 -37.74
C GLU A 347 11.35 -15.68 -36.99
N VAL A 348 11.91 -15.72 -35.77
CA VAL A 348 12.07 -14.53 -34.92
C VAL A 348 13.21 -13.66 -35.44
N THR A 349 14.33 -14.26 -35.83
CA THR A 349 15.44 -13.52 -36.46
C THR A 349 15.02 -12.89 -37.78
N SER A 350 14.27 -13.62 -38.62
CA SER A 350 13.75 -13.09 -39.89
C SER A 350 12.81 -11.90 -39.67
N GLY A 351 12.09 -11.87 -38.54
CA GLY A 351 11.23 -10.76 -38.15
C GLY A 351 11.99 -9.44 -37.93
N VAL A 352 13.27 -9.48 -37.59
CA VAL A 352 14.07 -8.25 -37.42
C VAL A 352 14.29 -7.51 -38.75
N ALA A 353 14.10 -8.18 -39.89
CA ALA A 353 14.16 -7.55 -41.20
C ALA A 353 13.13 -6.41 -41.38
N HIS A 354 12.03 -6.38 -40.62
CA HIS A 354 11.03 -5.30 -40.67
C HIS A 354 11.60 -3.92 -40.31
N LEU A 355 12.66 -3.89 -39.49
CA LEU A 355 13.42 -2.68 -39.21
C LEU A 355 14.02 -2.06 -40.49
N LEU A 356 14.37 -2.90 -41.47
CA LEU A 356 14.94 -2.50 -42.75
C LEU A 356 13.78 -2.33 -43.74
N GLY A 357 13.59 -1.13 -44.28
CA GLY A 357 12.44 -0.77 -45.13
C GLY A 357 12.35 -1.50 -46.48
N GLY A 358 13.13 -2.57 -46.69
CA GLY A 358 13.18 -3.38 -47.90
C GLY A 358 14.58 -3.94 -48.19
N PRO A 359 14.73 -4.76 -49.24
CA PRO A 359 16.02 -5.33 -49.64
C PRO A 359 17.08 -4.27 -49.91
N GLY A 360 18.27 -4.43 -49.33
CA GLY A 360 19.41 -3.53 -49.52
C GLY A 360 19.25 -2.14 -48.88
N THR A 361 18.27 -1.97 -48.00
CA THR A 361 18.07 -0.71 -47.28
C THR A 361 18.93 -0.64 -46.02
N THR A 362 19.15 0.60 -45.55
CA THR A 362 19.90 0.90 -44.34
C THR A 362 18.99 1.59 -43.33
N PHE A 363 19.09 1.18 -42.07
CA PHE A 363 18.49 1.86 -40.93
C PHE A 363 19.61 2.48 -40.08
N VAL A 364 19.41 3.74 -39.68
CA VAL A 364 20.34 4.47 -38.82
C VAL A 364 19.63 4.82 -37.53
N ALA A 365 20.22 4.45 -36.40
CA ALA A 365 19.79 4.80 -35.06
C ALA A 365 20.76 5.82 -34.47
N GLU A 366 20.29 7.03 -34.23
CA GLU A 366 21.04 8.11 -33.58
C GLU A 366 20.31 8.53 -32.28
N PRO A 367 21.02 8.85 -31.17
CA PRO A 367 20.40 9.16 -29.88
C PRO A 367 19.33 10.27 -29.92
N SER A 368 19.50 11.24 -30.82
CA SER A 368 18.63 12.41 -30.95
C SER A 368 17.49 12.23 -31.96
N ASP A 369 17.46 11.13 -32.72
CA ASP A 369 16.45 10.90 -33.77
C ASP A 369 15.18 10.28 -33.19
N VAL A 370 14.16 11.13 -33.03
CA VAL A 370 12.82 10.78 -32.56
C VAL A 370 12.10 9.78 -33.47
N ALA A 371 12.29 9.86 -34.78
CA ALA A 371 11.63 8.97 -35.74
C ALA A 371 12.26 7.57 -35.71
N ALA A 372 13.59 7.50 -35.65
CA ALA A 372 14.32 6.25 -35.44
C ALA A 372 13.96 5.62 -34.10
N GLY A 373 13.88 6.43 -33.02
CA GLY A 373 13.46 5.99 -31.69
C GLY A 373 12.06 5.39 -31.65
N LYS A 374 11.07 6.05 -32.26
CA LYS A 374 9.70 5.52 -32.40
C LYS A 374 9.67 4.19 -33.15
N ARG A 375 10.37 4.12 -34.28
CA ARG A 375 10.43 2.89 -35.09
C ARG A 375 11.04 1.76 -34.29
N LEU A 376 12.15 2.02 -33.60
CA LEU A 376 12.85 1.04 -32.81
C LEU A 376 12.03 0.53 -31.62
N GLN A 377 11.33 1.41 -30.90
CA GLN A 377 10.40 1.01 -29.85
C GLN A 377 9.30 0.08 -30.37
N SER A 378 8.74 0.40 -31.55
CA SER A 378 7.71 -0.45 -32.19
C SER A 378 8.26 -1.79 -32.63
N GLU A 379 9.48 -1.82 -33.19
CA GLU A 379 10.12 -3.07 -33.64
C GLU A 379 10.52 -3.96 -32.46
N ILE A 380 11.07 -3.39 -31.37
CA ILE A 380 11.39 -4.15 -30.16
C ILE A 380 10.12 -4.74 -29.53
N SER A 381 9.03 -3.96 -29.47
CA SER A 381 7.73 -4.44 -28.97
C SER A 381 7.17 -5.57 -29.85
N SER A 382 7.23 -5.41 -31.18
CA SER A 382 6.83 -6.43 -32.16
C SER A 382 7.69 -7.69 -32.05
N PHE A 383 9.00 -7.53 -31.82
CA PHE A 383 9.93 -8.63 -31.62
C PHE A 383 9.66 -9.41 -30.33
N GLU A 384 9.36 -8.70 -29.23
CA GLU A 384 8.94 -9.32 -27.97
C GLU A 384 7.65 -10.11 -28.14
N GLU A 385 6.63 -9.52 -28.76
CA GLU A 385 5.37 -10.19 -29.05
C GLU A 385 5.54 -11.35 -30.02
N GLY A 386 6.38 -11.19 -31.04
CA GLY A 386 6.71 -12.20 -32.04
C GLY A 386 7.36 -13.43 -31.42
N THR A 387 8.33 -13.22 -30.53
CA THR A 387 9.02 -14.29 -29.80
C THR A 387 8.06 -15.06 -28.87
N LYS A 388 7.22 -14.32 -28.11
CA LYS A 388 6.20 -14.93 -27.25
C LYS A 388 5.16 -15.70 -28.06
N SER A 389 4.74 -15.14 -29.19
CA SER A 389 3.72 -15.74 -30.06
C SER A 389 4.26 -16.97 -30.78
N TRP A 390 5.52 -16.95 -31.21
CA TRP A 390 6.22 -18.13 -31.74
C TRP A 390 6.17 -19.30 -30.76
N ALA A 391 6.49 -19.07 -29.48
CA ALA A 391 6.50 -20.12 -28.47
C ALA A 391 5.09 -20.70 -28.22
N LYS A 392 4.06 -19.86 -28.27
CA LYS A 392 2.65 -20.30 -28.14
C LYS A 392 2.18 -21.08 -29.38
N ARG A 393 2.43 -20.56 -30.58
CA ARG A 393 2.04 -21.20 -31.86
C ARG A 393 2.67 -22.57 -32.02
N ASN A 394 3.94 -22.71 -31.66
CA ASN A 394 4.66 -23.99 -31.70
C ASN A 394 4.32 -24.92 -30.53
N GLY A 395 3.35 -24.55 -29.68
CA GLY A 395 2.94 -25.38 -28.54
C GLY A 395 4.04 -25.60 -27.52
N LEU A 396 5.01 -24.69 -27.39
CA LEU A 396 6.12 -24.77 -26.43
C LEU A 396 5.74 -24.21 -25.07
N MET A 397 4.81 -23.26 -25.02
CA MET A 397 4.33 -22.62 -23.80
C MET A 397 2.81 -22.49 -23.76
N VAL A 398 2.24 -22.70 -22.58
CA VAL A 398 0.82 -22.51 -22.28
C VAL A 398 0.65 -21.51 -21.14
N SER A 399 -0.46 -20.79 -21.12
CA SER A 399 -0.86 -20.02 -19.94
C SER A 399 -1.13 -21.00 -18.78
N SER A 400 -0.68 -20.65 -17.57
CA SER A 400 -0.92 -21.50 -16.41
C SER A 400 -1.16 -20.69 -15.14
N GLY A 401 -1.89 -21.29 -14.20
CA GLY A 401 -2.25 -20.64 -12.94
C GLY A 401 -3.18 -19.45 -13.18
N LEU A 402 -2.90 -18.33 -12.50
CA LEU A 402 -3.65 -17.08 -12.64
C LEU A 402 -3.26 -16.29 -13.90
N GLY A 403 -2.31 -16.76 -14.73
CA GLY A 403 -1.86 -16.05 -15.92
C GLY A 403 -1.39 -14.62 -15.62
N GLY A 404 -1.68 -13.67 -16.50
CA GLY A 404 -1.42 -12.24 -16.28
C GLY A 404 -2.23 -11.63 -15.13
N TRP A 405 -3.29 -12.30 -14.64
CA TRP A 405 -4.09 -11.80 -13.53
C TRP A 405 -3.36 -11.85 -12.19
N GLY A 406 -2.34 -12.70 -12.05
CA GLY A 406 -1.55 -12.78 -10.81
C GLY A 406 -0.89 -11.45 -10.45
N GLY A 407 -0.32 -10.75 -11.44
CA GLY A 407 0.25 -9.41 -11.25
C GLY A 407 -0.83 -8.37 -10.93
N LEU A 408 -1.96 -8.40 -11.64
CA LEU A 408 -3.09 -7.49 -11.41
C LEU A 408 -3.69 -7.66 -10.00
N MET A 409 -3.78 -8.88 -9.48
CA MET A 409 -4.25 -9.13 -8.12
C MET A 409 -3.30 -8.58 -7.06
N VAL A 410 -1.98 -8.65 -7.27
CA VAL A 410 -0.99 -8.04 -6.37
C VAL A 410 -1.14 -6.52 -6.37
N ILE A 411 -1.24 -5.91 -7.54
CA ILE A 411 -1.44 -4.45 -7.68
C ILE A 411 -2.77 -4.03 -7.05
N GLY A 412 -3.85 -4.73 -7.37
CA GLY A 412 -5.18 -4.50 -6.80
C GLY A 412 -5.19 -4.65 -5.28
N GLY A 413 -4.41 -5.58 -4.73
CA GLY A 413 -4.24 -5.73 -3.29
C GLY A 413 -3.60 -4.50 -2.64
N PHE A 414 -2.55 -3.93 -3.23
CA PHE A 414 -1.95 -2.68 -2.73
C PHE A 414 -2.89 -1.48 -2.87
N ILE A 415 -3.65 -1.38 -3.97
CA ILE A 415 -4.67 -0.33 -4.14
C ILE A 415 -5.75 -0.46 -3.06
N ALA A 416 -6.21 -1.68 -2.77
CA ALA A 416 -7.19 -1.94 -1.73
C ALA A 416 -6.69 -1.56 -0.34
N VAL A 417 -5.39 -1.77 -0.03
CA VAL A 417 -4.77 -1.31 1.23
C VAL A 417 -4.92 0.20 1.37
N LEU A 418 -4.58 0.96 0.32
CA LEU A 418 -4.69 2.42 0.35
C LEU A 418 -6.15 2.87 0.47
N ALA A 419 -7.06 2.26 -0.27
CA ALA A 419 -8.48 2.58 -0.21
C ALA A 419 -9.07 2.34 1.21
N ILE A 420 -8.73 1.21 1.84
CA ILE A 420 -9.17 0.89 3.20
C ILE A 420 -8.53 1.86 4.22
N ALA A 421 -7.27 2.24 4.05
CA ALA A 421 -6.62 3.20 4.94
C ALA A 421 -7.25 4.61 4.86
N ILE A 422 -7.73 5.02 3.68
CA ILE A 422 -8.35 6.34 3.47
C ILE A 422 -9.81 6.36 3.95
N TRP A 423 -10.61 5.37 3.56
CA TRP A 423 -12.05 5.37 3.86
C TRP A 423 -12.40 4.69 5.18
N ASN A 424 -11.48 3.92 5.75
CA ASN A 424 -11.65 3.16 6.98
C ASN A 424 -13.04 2.51 7.16
N PRO A 425 -13.45 1.62 6.23
CA PRO A 425 -14.78 1.00 6.30
C PRO A 425 -14.95 0.24 7.62
N PHE A 426 -16.14 0.38 8.22
CA PHE A 426 -16.50 -0.23 9.51
C PHE A 426 -15.60 0.18 10.69
N ASP A 427 -14.93 1.33 10.59
CA ASP A 427 -13.97 1.83 11.60
C ASP A 427 -12.89 0.79 11.94
N MET A 428 -12.42 0.04 10.94
CA MET A 428 -11.46 -1.05 11.13
C MET A 428 -10.40 -1.11 10.02
N SER A 429 -9.33 -0.35 10.16
CA SER A 429 -8.24 -0.30 9.17
C SER A 429 -7.45 -1.60 9.10
N ALA A 430 -7.53 -2.47 10.13
CA ALA A 430 -6.95 -3.82 10.09
C ALA A 430 -7.50 -4.68 8.95
N LEU A 431 -8.65 -4.32 8.35
CA LEU A 431 -9.13 -4.96 7.12
C LEU A 431 -8.10 -4.91 5.99
N ALA A 432 -7.24 -3.89 5.94
CA ALA A 432 -6.19 -3.76 4.94
C ALA A 432 -5.14 -4.88 5.03
N LEU A 433 -5.03 -5.57 6.17
CA LEU A 433 -4.13 -6.72 6.33
C LEU A 433 -4.50 -7.86 5.37
N ILE A 434 -5.77 -8.05 5.03
CA ILE A 434 -6.24 -9.13 4.15
C ILE A 434 -5.65 -8.98 2.74
N PRO A 435 -5.95 -7.90 1.97
CA PRO A 435 -5.35 -7.70 0.67
C PRO A 435 -3.84 -7.41 0.76
N GLY A 436 -3.38 -6.76 1.83
CA GLY A 436 -1.97 -6.41 2.04
C GLY A 436 -1.06 -7.64 2.19
N LEU A 437 -1.41 -8.59 3.07
CA LEU A 437 -0.62 -9.80 3.24
C LEU A 437 -0.65 -10.68 2.00
N PHE A 438 -1.80 -10.78 1.32
CA PHE A 438 -1.86 -11.47 0.02
C PHE A 438 -0.91 -10.81 -1.00
N ALA A 439 -0.93 -9.49 -1.14
CA ALA A 439 -0.07 -8.77 -2.10
C ALA A 439 1.42 -8.92 -1.78
N VAL A 440 1.80 -8.80 -0.50
CA VAL A 440 3.20 -8.93 -0.06
C VAL A 440 3.73 -10.35 -0.30
N PHE A 441 3.05 -11.37 0.19
CA PHE A 441 3.51 -12.76 0.03
C PHE A 441 3.27 -13.31 -1.38
N GLY A 442 2.26 -12.79 -2.06
CA GLY A 442 1.92 -13.08 -3.45
C GLY A 442 2.74 -12.31 -4.48
N ALA A 443 3.64 -11.39 -4.08
CA ALA A 443 4.42 -10.55 -5.01
C ALA A 443 5.18 -11.35 -6.08
N GLY A 444 5.53 -12.62 -5.80
CA GLY A 444 6.12 -13.52 -6.79
C GLY A 444 5.22 -13.85 -7.99
N LEU A 445 3.91 -13.61 -7.90
CA LEU A 445 2.94 -13.73 -9.00
C LEU A 445 3.09 -12.62 -10.05
N ALA A 446 3.68 -11.48 -9.68
CA ALA A 446 3.98 -10.40 -10.62
C ALA A 446 5.32 -10.62 -11.37
N ALA A 447 6.11 -11.63 -10.97
CA ALA A 447 7.39 -11.93 -11.63
C ALA A 447 7.19 -12.57 -13.01
N SER A 448 8.14 -12.31 -13.92
CA SER A 448 8.21 -13.00 -15.21
C SER A 448 8.25 -14.52 -15.02
N GLY A 449 7.45 -15.24 -15.82
CA GLY A 449 7.30 -16.70 -15.74
C GLY A 449 6.33 -17.23 -14.68
N ALA A 450 5.62 -16.37 -13.96
CA ALA A 450 4.54 -16.81 -13.06
C ALA A 450 3.23 -17.15 -13.80
N GLY A 451 3.00 -16.58 -14.98
CA GLY A 451 1.76 -16.73 -15.75
C GLY A 451 1.80 -17.81 -16.83
N THR A 452 2.94 -18.46 -17.02
CA THR A 452 3.25 -19.33 -18.15
C THR A 452 3.90 -20.63 -17.65
N LYS A 453 3.65 -21.73 -18.36
CA LYS A 453 4.35 -23.01 -18.17
C LYS A 453 4.75 -23.55 -19.51
N ARG A 454 5.91 -24.22 -19.55
CA ARG A 454 6.34 -24.93 -20.76
C ARG A 454 5.58 -26.25 -20.89
N THR A 455 5.23 -26.60 -22.12
CA THR A 455 4.70 -27.94 -22.45
C THR A 455 5.79 -28.98 -22.33
N THR A 456 5.48 -30.27 -22.51
CA THR A 456 6.49 -31.33 -22.55
C THR A 456 7.57 -31.07 -23.62
N THR A 457 7.15 -30.66 -24.82
CA THR A 457 8.07 -30.28 -25.91
C THR A 457 8.85 -29.02 -25.58
N GLY A 458 8.20 -28.00 -25.00
CA GLY A 458 8.88 -26.79 -24.54
C GLY A 458 9.88 -27.04 -23.43
N ARG A 459 9.62 -28.00 -22.52
CA ARG A 459 10.54 -28.42 -21.47
C ARG A 459 11.76 -29.16 -22.03
N ASP A 460 11.61 -29.97 -23.07
CA ASP A 460 12.76 -30.59 -23.75
C ASP A 460 13.65 -29.53 -24.42
N LEU A 461 13.03 -28.58 -25.13
CA LEU A 461 13.77 -27.52 -25.78
C LEU A 461 14.44 -26.57 -24.77
N TRP A 462 13.77 -26.27 -23.65
CA TRP A 462 14.35 -25.55 -22.53
C TRP A 462 15.53 -26.30 -21.89
N SER A 463 15.41 -27.61 -21.71
CA SER A 463 16.50 -28.47 -21.22
C SER A 463 17.73 -28.35 -22.12
N ARG A 464 17.56 -28.49 -23.44
CA ARG A 464 18.66 -28.36 -24.42
C ARG A 464 19.25 -26.96 -24.47
N ALA A 465 18.41 -25.92 -24.53
CA ALA A 465 18.85 -24.52 -24.54
C ALA A 465 19.61 -24.15 -23.24
N GLY A 466 19.10 -24.59 -22.09
CA GLY A 466 19.75 -24.41 -20.80
C GLY A 466 21.05 -25.21 -20.68
N GLY A 467 21.10 -26.40 -21.30
CA GLY A 467 22.32 -27.19 -21.45
C GLY A 467 23.40 -26.49 -22.27
N PHE A 468 23.01 -25.82 -23.35
CA PHE A 468 23.92 -25.03 -24.17
C PHE A 468 24.40 -23.77 -23.43
N ARG A 469 23.48 -23.04 -22.79
CA ARG A 469 23.81 -21.93 -21.89
C ARG A 469 24.80 -22.36 -20.81
N ARG A 470 24.63 -23.56 -20.24
CA ARG A 470 25.54 -24.12 -19.24
C ARG A 470 26.95 -24.27 -19.79
N ILE A 471 27.12 -24.69 -21.05
CA ILE A 471 28.45 -24.76 -21.69
C ILE A 471 29.07 -23.36 -21.83
N LEU A 472 28.28 -22.35 -22.18
CA LEU A 472 28.77 -20.97 -22.35
C LEU A 472 29.13 -20.28 -21.02
N SER A 473 28.36 -20.57 -19.96
CA SER A 473 28.47 -19.91 -18.65
C SER A 473 29.35 -20.63 -17.63
N THR A 474 29.58 -21.94 -17.79
CA THR A 474 30.36 -22.71 -16.81
C THR A 474 31.84 -22.66 -17.15
N PRO A 475 32.72 -22.24 -16.20
CA PRO A 475 34.15 -22.49 -16.28
C PRO A 475 34.36 -24.00 -16.11
N SER A 476 34.48 -24.73 -17.20
CA SER A 476 34.72 -26.18 -17.16
C SER A 476 36.19 -26.46 -16.86
N ALA A 477 36.47 -27.59 -16.19
CA ALA A 477 37.83 -28.13 -16.09
C ALA A 477 38.38 -28.39 -17.51
N GLN A 478 39.66 -28.08 -17.70
CA GLN A 478 40.46 -28.03 -18.96
C GLN A 478 40.28 -29.22 -19.93
N ASP A 479 39.65 -30.33 -19.51
CA ASP A 479 39.65 -31.60 -20.26
C ASP A 479 38.38 -31.88 -21.10
N ARG A 480 37.39 -30.97 -21.17
CA ARG A 480 36.06 -31.31 -21.74
C ARG A 480 35.59 -30.52 -22.97
N PHE A 481 36.22 -29.41 -23.32
CA PHE A 481 35.92 -28.69 -24.56
C PHE A 481 37.22 -28.39 -25.28
N ASP A 482 37.55 -29.20 -26.29
CA ASP A 482 38.69 -28.92 -27.16
C ASP A 482 38.36 -27.70 -28.04
N PHE A 483 38.79 -26.52 -27.57
CA PHE A 483 38.75 -25.27 -28.34
C PHE A 483 39.87 -25.19 -29.37
N SER A 484 40.95 -25.95 -29.19
CA SER A 484 42.16 -25.84 -30.00
C SER A 484 41.94 -26.20 -31.47
N GLY A 485 40.94 -27.05 -31.76
CA GLY A 485 40.50 -27.36 -33.13
C GLY A 485 39.30 -26.56 -33.64
N ARG A 486 38.75 -25.60 -32.87
CA ARG A 486 37.42 -25.01 -33.13
C ARG A 486 37.33 -23.51 -32.78
N GLN A 487 38.36 -22.73 -33.11
CA GLN A 487 38.36 -21.27 -32.95
C GLN A 487 37.14 -20.60 -33.61
N ASP A 488 36.70 -21.11 -34.76
CA ASP A 488 35.52 -20.62 -35.51
C ASP A 488 34.20 -20.76 -34.72
N LEU A 489 34.13 -21.66 -33.73
CA LEU A 489 32.92 -21.81 -32.91
C LEU A 489 32.81 -20.73 -31.83
N TYR A 490 33.91 -20.11 -31.42
CA TYR A 490 33.87 -19.03 -30.42
C TYR A 490 33.07 -17.85 -30.95
N THR A 491 33.42 -17.38 -32.14
CA THR A 491 32.78 -16.23 -32.79
C THR A 491 31.32 -16.56 -33.14
N ALA A 492 31.04 -17.74 -33.69
CA ALA A 492 29.68 -18.16 -34.03
C ALA A 492 28.70 -18.19 -32.83
N TYR A 493 29.20 -18.40 -31.60
CA TYR A 493 28.36 -18.52 -30.39
C TYR A 493 28.23 -17.24 -29.56
N ILE A 494 28.91 -16.15 -29.93
CA ILE A 494 28.75 -14.85 -29.26
C ILE A 494 27.29 -14.38 -29.23
N PRO A 495 26.51 -14.42 -30.34
CA PRO A 495 25.11 -13.99 -30.30
C PRO A 495 24.29 -14.75 -29.26
N TRP A 496 24.57 -16.04 -29.07
CA TRP A 496 23.93 -16.87 -28.06
C TRP A 496 24.37 -16.53 -26.64
N ALA A 497 25.66 -16.28 -26.44
CA ALA A 497 26.19 -15.89 -25.15
C ALA A 497 25.63 -14.53 -24.69
N VAL A 498 25.46 -13.57 -25.62
CA VAL A 498 24.77 -12.30 -25.38
C VAL A 498 23.30 -12.55 -25.05
N ALA A 499 22.56 -13.35 -25.84
CA ALA A 499 21.15 -13.63 -25.55
C ALA A 499 20.90 -14.22 -24.15
N PHE A 500 21.85 -15.03 -23.65
CA PHE A 500 21.77 -15.64 -22.32
C PHE A 500 22.36 -14.80 -21.17
N GLY A 501 22.93 -13.61 -21.47
CA GLY A 501 23.61 -12.75 -20.50
C GLY A 501 24.87 -13.40 -19.91
N CYS A 502 25.64 -14.12 -20.71
CA CYS A 502 26.86 -14.83 -20.30
C CYS A 502 28.05 -14.61 -21.24
N ALA A 503 28.04 -13.54 -22.03
CA ALA A 503 29.12 -13.19 -22.96
C ALA A 503 30.49 -13.07 -22.27
N ASP A 504 30.57 -12.43 -21.11
CA ASP A 504 31.83 -12.29 -20.36
C ASP A 504 32.39 -13.64 -19.90
N GLN A 505 31.51 -14.53 -19.43
CA GLN A 505 31.87 -15.88 -19.02
C GLN A 505 32.37 -16.71 -20.21
N TRP A 506 31.76 -16.50 -21.38
CA TRP A 506 32.19 -17.13 -22.62
C TRP A 506 33.57 -16.64 -23.09
N ALA A 507 33.83 -15.34 -23.01
CA ALA A 507 35.12 -14.74 -23.34
C ALA A 507 36.24 -15.20 -22.38
N GLU A 508 35.96 -15.22 -21.07
CA GLU A 508 36.91 -15.66 -20.06
C GLU A 508 37.28 -17.14 -20.22
N LYS A 509 36.29 -17.96 -20.59
CA LYS A 509 36.52 -19.37 -20.92
C LYS A 509 37.47 -19.52 -22.11
N TYR A 510 37.31 -18.72 -23.17
CA TYR A 510 38.23 -18.74 -24.30
C TYR A 510 39.68 -18.40 -23.88
N ARG A 511 39.86 -17.35 -23.05
CA ARG A 511 41.19 -16.97 -22.53
C ARG A 511 41.84 -18.12 -21.76
N THR A 512 41.06 -18.77 -20.91
CA THR A 512 41.53 -19.85 -20.05
C THR A 512 41.98 -21.07 -20.86
N GLU A 513 41.20 -21.46 -21.88
CA GLU A 513 41.46 -22.68 -22.66
C GLU A 513 42.50 -22.48 -23.77
N MET A 514 42.53 -21.31 -24.41
CA MET A 514 43.44 -21.02 -25.53
C MET A 514 44.74 -20.33 -25.11
N GLY A 515 44.81 -19.80 -23.88
CA GLY A 515 45.96 -19.00 -23.41
C GLY A 515 46.17 -17.72 -24.22
N ALA A 516 45.16 -17.29 -24.97
CA ALA A 516 45.21 -16.15 -25.88
C ALA A 516 43.90 -15.35 -25.78
N GLU A 517 43.99 -14.08 -26.10
CA GLU A 517 42.83 -13.19 -26.04
C GLU A 517 41.84 -13.50 -27.18
N PRO A 518 40.51 -13.40 -26.95
CA PRO A 518 39.54 -13.86 -27.92
C PRO A 518 39.51 -12.97 -29.18
N PRO A 519 39.37 -13.58 -30.38
CA PRO A 519 39.37 -12.84 -31.64
C PRO A 519 38.09 -12.03 -31.81
N VAL A 520 38.19 -10.83 -32.37
CA VAL A 520 37.03 -10.02 -32.76
C VAL A 520 36.35 -10.64 -33.97
N PRO A 521 35.04 -10.91 -33.93
CA PRO A 521 34.35 -11.48 -35.07
C PRO A 521 34.34 -10.53 -36.27
N SER A 522 34.43 -11.08 -37.49
CA SER A 522 34.44 -10.30 -38.73
C SER A 522 33.13 -9.52 -39.00
N TYR A 523 32.04 -9.90 -38.34
CA TYR A 523 30.74 -9.24 -38.43
C TYR A 523 30.53 -8.14 -37.38
N PHE A 524 31.52 -7.89 -36.51
CA PHE A 524 31.50 -6.74 -35.60
C PHE A 524 31.83 -5.45 -36.36
N PRO A 525 31.32 -4.28 -35.89
CA PRO A 525 31.66 -3.00 -36.49
C PRO A 525 33.16 -2.76 -36.47
N HIS A 526 33.68 -2.14 -37.53
CA HIS A 526 35.11 -1.87 -37.67
C HIS A 526 35.67 -1.02 -36.52
N TYR A 527 34.82 -0.18 -35.92
CA TYR A 527 35.13 0.59 -34.71
C TYR A 527 35.70 -0.27 -33.56
N TYR A 528 35.25 -1.53 -33.44
CA TYR A 528 35.68 -2.46 -32.40
C TYR A 528 36.80 -3.42 -32.86
N ALA A 529 37.30 -3.30 -34.10
CA ALA A 529 38.29 -4.21 -34.68
C ALA A 529 39.68 -4.15 -34.01
N GLY A 530 39.96 -3.10 -33.22
CA GLY A 530 41.20 -2.97 -32.43
C GLY A 530 41.08 -3.41 -30.96
N ALA A 531 39.88 -3.80 -30.51
CA ALA A 531 39.63 -4.24 -29.14
C ALA A 531 39.70 -5.78 -29.03
N TYR A 532 39.77 -6.29 -27.80
CA TYR A 532 39.68 -7.73 -27.55
C TYR A 532 38.22 -8.17 -27.46
N ALA A 533 37.84 -9.33 -28.02
CA ALA A 533 36.41 -9.66 -28.17
C ALA A 533 35.64 -9.65 -26.84
N GLY A 534 36.20 -10.11 -25.72
CA GLY A 534 35.52 -10.07 -24.43
C GLY A 534 35.13 -8.65 -24.00
N THR A 535 36.09 -7.71 -24.05
CA THR A 535 35.82 -6.30 -23.73
C THR A 535 34.98 -5.61 -24.81
N ALA A 536 35.17 -6.00 -26.07
CA ALA A 536 34.45 -5.45 -27.22
C ALA A 536 32.97 -5.80 -27.18
N ILE A 537 32.61 -7.05 -26.86
CA ILE A 537 31.22 -7.51 -26.79
C ILE A 537 30.45 -6.73 -25.73
N GLY A 538 30.96 -6.68 -24.49
CA GLY A 538 30.31 -5.93 -23.41
C GLY A 538 30.15 -4.45 -23.77
N SER A 539 31.23 -3.81 -24.21
CA SER A 539 31.20 -2.39 -24.60
C SER A 539 30.27 -2.09 -25.78
N MET A 540 30.15 -3.02 -26.74
CA MET A 540 29.26 -2.88 -27.89
C MET A 540 27.80 -3.03 -27.49
N VAL A 541 27.48 -4.04 -26.66
CA VAL A 541 26.11 -4.27 -26.17
C VAL A 541 25.66 -3.08 -25.35
N ASP A 542 26.49 -2.57 -24.44
CA ASP A 542 26.21 -1.39 -23.62
C ASP A 542 26.05 -0.11 -24.48
N ASP A 543 26.95 0.13 -25.44
CA ASP A 543 26.88 1.28 -26.34
C ASP A 543 25.63 1.26 -27.23
N PHE A 544 25.34 0.11 -27.85
CA PHE A 544 24.10 -0.07 -28.62
C PHE A 544 22.88 0.17 -27.74
N HIS A 545 22.80 -0.50 -26.58
CA HIS A 545 21.68 -0.34 -25.65
C HIS A 545 21.51 1.13 -25.22
N SER A 546 22.59 1.85 -24.95
CA SER A 546 22.56 3.26 -24.58
C SER A 546 22.03 4.16 -25.71
N THR A 547 22.42 3.89 -26.96
CA THR A 547 21.95 4.63 -28.14
C THR A 547 20.47 4.38 -28.37
N VAL A 548 20.06 3.11 -28.32
CA VAL A 548 18.66 2.69 -28.45
C VAL A 548 17.79 3.30 -27.35
N SER A 549 18.20 3.18 -26.09
CA SER A 549 17.50 3.75 -24.94
C SER A 549 17.37 5.27 -25.06
N SER A 550 18.40 5.96 -25.54
CA SER A 550 18.40 7.42 -25.71
C SER A 550 17.46 7.85 -26.83
N ALA A 551 17.48 7.16 -27.98
CA ALA A 551 16.56 7.41 -29.09
C ALA A 551 15.10 7.14 -28.70
N ILE A 552 14.82 6.09 -27.93
CA ILE A 552 13.48 5.81 -27.40
C ILE A 552 13.07 6.88 -26.38
N SER A 553 13.97 7.27 -25.47
CA SER A 553 13.71 8.29 -24.45
C SER A 553 13.43 9.66 -25.07
N SER A 554 14.14 10.04 -26.15
CA SER A 554 13.87 11.28 -26.87
C SER A 554 12.49 11.25 -27.51
N TYR A 555 12.06 10.12 -28.08
CA TYR A 555 10.69 9.93 -28.54
C TYR A 555 9.66 10.01 -27.41
N GLU A 556 9.84 9.31 -26.29
CA GLU A 556 8.93 9.38 -25.15
C GLU A 556 8.80 10.80 -24.59
N ALA A 557 9.90 11.57 -24.57
CA ALA A 557 9.88 12.98 -24.21
C ALA A 557 8.99 13.80 -25.15
N THR A 558 8.99 13.51 -26.45
CA THR A 558 8.07 14.16 -27.42
C THR A 558 6.60 13.76 -27.24
N GLN A 559 6.33 12.54 -26.77
CA GLN A 559 4.97 12.11 -26.43
C GLN A 559 4.48 12.77 -25.13
N LYS A 560 5.37 12.95 -24.15
CA LYS A 560 5.08 13.74 -22.94
C LYS A 560 4.81 15.22 -23.25
N SER A 561 5.35 15.77 -24.35
CA SER A 561 5.04 17.13 -24.81
C SER A 561 3.74 17.29 -25.61
N SER A 562 3.06 16.20 -26.00
CA SER A 562 1.76 16.26 -26.72
C SER A 562 0.55 15.87 -25.86
N SER A 563 0.77 15.59 -24.57
CA SER A 563 -0.27 15.56 -23.54
C SER A 563 -0.14 16.78 -22.62
N SER A 564 -0.11 17.99 -23.17
CA SER A 564 -0.40 19.22 -22.42
C SER A 564 -1.86 19.64 -22.63
N SER A 565 -2.79 18.75 -22.23
CA SER A 565 -4.15 19.12 -21.89
C SER A 565 -4.51 18.36 -20.62
N GLY A 566 -4.56 19.06 -19.49
CA GLY A 566 -4.97 18.48 -18.21
C GLY A 566 -3.86 18.25 -17.19
N GLY A 567 -2.76 19.00 -17.24
CA GLY A 567 -1.91 19.23 -16.07
C GLY A 567 -2.56 20.21 -15.10
N GLY A 568 -3.79 19.90 -14.66
CA GLY A 568 -4.37 20.53 -13.48
C GLY A 568 -3.54 20.07 -12.30
N GLY A 569 -2.90 21.00 -11.61
CA GLY A 569 -2.30 20.70 -10.32
C GLY A 569 -3.38 20.08 -9.44
N PHE A 570 -3.23 18.80 -9.11
CA PHE A 570 -3.88 18.24 -7.94
C PHE A 570 -3.18 18.83 -6.72
N SER A 571 -3.48 20.11 -6.46
CA SER A 571 -3.89 20.47 -5.11
C SER A 571 -5.18 19.70 -4.91
N GLY A 572 -5.05 18.48 -4.38
CA GLY A 572 -6.17 17.73 -3.85
C GLY A 572 -6.64 18.49 -2.62
N GLY A 573 -7.35 19.60 -2.85
CA GLY A 573 -8.36 20.09 -1.94
C GLY A 573 -9.36 18.95 -1.81
N GLY A 574 -9.11 18.10 -0.82
CA GLY A 574 -10.14 17.26 -0.26
C GLY A 574 -11.17 18.20 0.30
N GLY A 575 -12.18 18.53 -0.51
CA GLY A 575 -13.51 18.86 -0.02
C GLY A 575 -14.04 17.64 0.71
N GLY A 576 -13.52 17.39 1.91
CA GLY A 576 -14.31 16.78 2.95
C GLY A 576 -15.36 17.81 3.26
N GLY A 577 -16.61 17.50 2.91
CA GLY A 577 -17.76 18.17 3.50
C GLY A 577 -17.72 17.94 5.00
N GLY A 578 -16.92 18.73 5.70
CA GLY A 578 -17.15 19.04 7.09
C GLY A 578 -18.46 19.80 7.07
N GLY A 579 -19.54 19.09 7.41
CA GLY A 579 -20.82 19.71 7.68
C GLY A 579 -20.54 20.86 8.63
N GLY A 580 -20.83 22.08 8.15
CA GLY A 580 -20.72 23.27 8.95
C GLY A 580 -21.64 23.10 10.14
N GLY A 581 -21.07 22.79 11.30
CA GLY A 581 -21.73 22.97 12.60
C GLY A 581 -21.83 24.44 13.00
N GLY A 582 -21.63 25.39 12.06
CA GLY A 582 -21.80 26.81 12.35
C GLY A 582 -23.26 27.18 12.68
N SER A 583 -24.22 26.33 12.29
CA SER A 583 -25.63 26.43 12.61
C SER A 583 -26.10 25.37 13.64
N TRP A 584 -25.20 24.74 14.40
CA TRP A 584 -25.57 23.76 15.43
C TRP A 584 -24.85 24.00 16.74
#